data_AF-A0A9X9R2G7-F1
#
_entry.id   AF-A0A9X9R2G7-F1
#
_cell.length_a   1.000
_cell.length_b   1.000
_cell.length_c   1.000
_cell.angle_alpha   90.00
_cell.angle_beta   90.00
_cell.angle_gamma   90.00
#
_symmetry.space_group_name_H-M   'P 1'
#
loop_
_entity.id
_entity.type
_entity.pdbx_description
1 polymer ?
#
loop_
_entity_poly.entity_id
_entity_poly.type
_entity_poly.pdbx_seq_one_letter_code
_entity_poly.pdbx_strand_id
1 'polypeptide(L)'
;MLHKEKPDYNRNQYGFYTLDQLVPDEHFLRQVEAVIDFDFIYDLVEDTYSSDNGRPSLDPVILVKIPLIQCFYGIRSMRQTIKDIEVNTAYRWFLGLTLDDKVPHVTTYGKNYSRRFQEKGLIESIFTHILGLCINTDLIDPTEIFIDGTHIKAAANTRKFINREVEKQAKFMSEQLEIEINRDREKHGKKPLGPAKELEPVAKKISTTDPESGWFHKGDHKEVFAYSAQVACDKYGWALAYSVEAGNIHDSQAFPELFAKLEPLKPQFIIADSGYNIPSIAKFLIDKEITPVLPYTRPRGKKDLLRPKELIYDEHFDCVICPEHQALTYRTTTREGYREYKSDPAICANCPLLSVCTTSKNHQKVVTRHIWKDYLEQCEDIRHQRGMKELYQHRKETIERLFGTAKEYHNLRYTREKGKSKMEDKVGLTLACLNLKKLVKRMAGEPFYFVQMRWFKHGNSHFYLKTLKKTNTKSMFVFNLNH
;
A
#
# COMPACT_ATOMS: atom_id res chain seq x y z
N MET A 1 -43.42 -0.99 35.78
CA MET A 1 -43.80 -2.40 35.97
C MET A 1 -42.60 -3.28 35.70
N LEU A 2 -42.30 -4.23 36.58
CA LEU A 2 -41.26 -5.24 36.34
C LEU A 2 -41.89 -6.38 35.52
N HIS A 3 -41.53 -6.51 34.24
CA HIS A 3 -42.01 -7.59 33.38
C HIS A 3 -41.12 -8.82 33.58
N LYS A 4 -41.62 -9.86 34.26
CA LYS A 4 -40.94 -11.16 34.39
C LYS A 4 -41.54 -12.16 33.40
N GLU A 5 -41.11 -12.10 32.16
CA GLU A 5 -41.35 -13.19 31.19
C GLU A 5 -40.22 -14.20 31.24
N LYS A 6 -40.57 -15.50 31.26
CA LYS A 6 -39.58 -16.57 31.08
C LYS A 6 -39.21 -16.62 29.60
N PRO A 7 -37.95 -16.36 29.22
CA PRO A 7 -37.54 -16.22 27.82
C PRO A 7 -37.67 -17.51 27.00
N ASP A 8 -37.84 -18.67 27.65
CA ASP A 8 -37.99 -19.97 26.98
C ASP A 8 -39.29 -20.07 26.17
N TYR A 9 -40.32 -19.29 26.54
CA TYR A 9 -41.61 -19.29 25.85
C TYR A 9 -41.47 -18.95 24.36
N ASN A 10 -40.64 -17.95 24.02
CA ASN A 10 -40.47 -17.50 22.63
C ASN A 10 -39.50 -18.37 21.81
N ARG A 11 -38.64 -19.18 22.46
CA ARG A 11 -37.62 -19.99 21.75
C ARG A 11 -38.19 -21.17 20.99
N ASN A 12 -39.36 -21.64 21.40
CA ASN A 12 -40.03 -22.82 20.83
C ASN A 12 -41.27 -22.45 19.99
N GLN A 13 -41.45 -21.16 19.68
CA GLN A 13 -42.57 -20.72 18.86
C GLN A 13 -42.31 -20.97 17.38
N TYR A 14 -43.36 -21.41 16.68
CA TYR A 14 -43.38 -21.48 15.24
C TYR A 14 -43.86 -20.14 14.69
N GLY A 15 -43.18 -19.62 13.66
CA GLY A 15 -43.61 -18.45 12.93
C GLY A 15 -43.26 -18.56 11.46
N PHE A 16 -44.12 -17.98 10.62
CA PHE A 16 -43.94 -17.95 9.18
C PHE A 16 -43.31 -16.61 8.81
N TYR A 17 -42.00 -16.62 8.57
CA TYR A 17 -41.23 -15.44 8.21
C TYR A 17 -40.44 -15.72 6.94
N THR A 18 -40.29 -14.71 6.07
CA THR A 18 -39.29 -14.78 5.01
C THR A 18 -37.92 -14.39 5.56
N LEU A 19 -36.85 -14.91 4.97
CA LEU A 19 -35.49 -14.50 5.35
C LEU A 19 -35.29 -12.98 5.15
N ASP A 20 -35.96 -12.42 4.15
CA ASP A 20 -35.98 -10.99 3.88
C ASP A 20 -36.59 -10.18 5.05
N GLN A 21 -37.72 -10.60 5.61
CA GLN A 21 -38.33 -9.94 6.79
C GLN A 21 -37.45 -9.99 8.05
N LEU A 22 -36.59 -11.01 8.16
CA LEU A 22 -35.70 -11.18 9.31
C LEU A 22 -34.48 -10.27 9.27
N VAL A 23 -34.18 -9.65 8.13
CA VAL A 23 -33.02 -8.76 7.95
C VAL A 23 -33.50 -7.32 7.82
N PRO A 24 -33.18 -6.43 8.77
CA PRO A 24 -33.63 -5.04 8.74
C PRO A 24 -33.28 -4.33 7.42
N ASP A 25 -34.17 -3.47 6.92
CA ASP A 25 -34.00 -2.75 5.64
C ASP A 25 -32.72 -1.90 5.60
N GLU A 26 -32.36 -1.30 6.73
CA GLU A 26 -31.17 -0.46 6.88
C GLU A 26 -29.88 -1.27 7.13
N HIS A 27 -29.95 -2.60 7.11
CA HIS A 27 -28.78 -3.43 7.39
C HIS A 27 -27.67 -3.24 6.34
N PHE A 28 -26.42 -3.12 6.80
CA PHE A 28 -25.26 -2.84 5.92
C PHE A 28 -25.16 -3.77 4.70
N LEU A 29 -25.40 -5.07 4.85
CA LEU A 29 -25.33 -6.01 3.72
C LEU A 29 -26.41 -5.77 2.66
N ARG A 30 -27.57 -5.22 3.02
CA ARG A 30 -28.58 -4.78 2.03
C ARG A 30 -28.09 -3.57 1.26
N GLN A 31 -27.47 -2.63 1.97
CA GLN A 31 -26.89 -1.45 1.34
C GLN A 31 -25.74 -1.82 0.39
N VAL A 32 -24.95 -2.85 0.73
CA VAL A 32 -23.94 -3.42 -0.18
C VAL A 32 -24.60 -3.98 -1.44
N GLU A 33 -25.59 -4.85 -1.30
CA GLU A 33 -26.30 -5.46 -2.44
C GLU A 33 -26.98 -4.43 -3.35
N ALA A 34 -27.41 -3.30 -2.80
CA ALA A 34 -27.99 -2.19 -3.56
C ALA A 34 -26.96 -1.36 -4.35
N VAL A 35 -25.67 -1.43 -3.97
CA VAL A 35 -24.60 -0.58 -4.51
C VAL A 35 -23.75 -1.31 -5.53
N ILE A 36 -23.55 -2.62 -5.34
CA ILE A 36 -22.75 -3.45 -6.23
C ILE A 36 -23.57 -4.66 -6.67
N ASP A 37 -23.67 -4.81 -7.98
CA ASP A 37 -24.08 -6.06 -8.61
C ASP A 37 -22.86 -6.99 -8.65
N PHE A 38 -23.02 -8.23 -8.18
CA PHE A 38 -21.94 -9.22 -8.14
C PHE A 38 -21.91 -10.11 -9.38
N ASP A 39 -22.82 -9.94 -10.33
CA ASP A 39 -22.93 -10.80 -11.52
C ASP A 39 -21.70 -10.72 -12.43
N PHE A 40 -20.95 -9.61 -12.40
CA PHE A 40 -19.68 -9.50 -13.12
C PHE A 40 -18.65 -10.58 -12.73
N ILE A 41 -18.82 -11.24 -11.58
CA ILE A 41 -17.96 -12.34 -11.15
C ILE A 41 -18.12 -13.56 -12.07
N TYR A 42 -19.31 -13.81 -12.62
CA TYR A 42 -19.55 -14.94 -13.51
C TYR A 42 -18.68 -14.84 -14.75
N ASP A 43 -18.66 -13.67 -15.40
CA ASP A 43 -17.83 -13.41 -16.58
C ASP A 43 -16.33 -13.58 -16.28
N LEU A 44 -15.88 -13.21 -15.07
CA LEU A 44 -14.47 -13.32 -14.68
C LEU A 44 -13.99 -14.77 -14.49
N VAL A 45 -14.90 -15.70 -14.18
CA VAL A 45 -14.53 -17.08 -13.83
C VAL A 45 -15.12 -18.12 -14.77
N GLU A 46 -15.89 -17.74 -15.77
CA GLU A 46 -16.64 -18.62 -16.68
C GLU A 46 -15.79 -19.78 -17.20
N ASP A 47 -14.60 -19.49 -17.73
CA ASP A 47 -13.70 -20.47 -18.33
C ASP A 47 -13.03 -21.43 -17.33
N THR A 48 -13.18 -21.19 -16.03
CA THR A 48 -12.72 -22.10 -14.96
C THR A 48 -13.78 -23.12 -14.54
N TYR A 49 -14.98 -23.01 -15.11
CA TYR A 49 -16.12 -23.88 -14.87
C TYR A 49 -16.47 -24.65 -16.15
N SER A 50 -16.92 -25.89 -15.99
CA SER A 50 -17.46 -26.66 -17.12
C SER A 50 -18.94 -26.31 -17.29
N SER A 51 -19.36 -26.11 -18.53
CA SER A 51 -20.75 -25.78 -18.88
C SER A 51 -21.72 -26.95 -18.71
N ASP A 52 -21.24 -28.19 -18.88
CA ASP A 52 -22.10 -29.35 -19.12
C ASP A 52 -21.71 -30.63 -18.35
N ASN A 53 -20.54 -30.66 -17.69
CA ASN A 53 -20.01 -31.88 -17.10
C ASN A 53 -19.64 -31.76 -15.62
N GLY A 54 -19.97 -32.82 -14.86
CA GLY A 54 -19.57 -33.00 -13.46
C GLY A 54 -20.61 -32.58 -12.44
N ARG A 55 -20.23 -32.62 -11.15
CA ARG A 55 -21.10 -32.20 -10.04
C ARG A 55 -21.20 -30.66 -10.04
N PRO A 56 -22.41 -30.09 -9.95
CA PRO A 56 -22.57 -28.64 -9.79
C PRO A 56 -21.70 -28.12 -8.66
N SER A 57 -20.83 -27.16 -8.98
CA SER A 57 -20.03 -26.46 -7.98
C SER A 57 -20.87 -25.45 -7.22
N LEU A 58 -20.35 -25.00 -6.07
CA LEU A 58 -20.92 -23.85 -5.39
C LEU A 58 -20.82 -22.63 -6.30
N ASP A 59 -21.84 -21.78 -6.25
CA ASP A 59 -21.90 -20.51 -6.94
C ASP A 59 -20.63 -19.66 -6.66
N PRO A 60 -19.92 -19.19 -7.70
CA PRO A 60 -18.75 -18.32 -7.53
C PRO A 60 -19.05 -17.01 -6.79
N VAL A 61 -20.24 -16.44 -6.92
CA VAL A 61 -20.63 -15.23 -6.19
C VAL A 61 -20.65 -15.50 -4.69
N ILE A 62 -21.25 -16.63 -4.26
CA ILE A 62 -21.22 -17.05 -2.86
C ILE A 62 -19.78 -17.22 -2.37
N LEU A 63 -18.90 -17.81 -3.19
CA LEU A 63 -17.49 -18.02 -2.83
C LEU A 63 -16.73 -16.70 -2.62
N VAL A 64 -17.10 -15.62 -3.31
CA VAL A 64 -16.52 -14.28 -3.13
C VAL A 64 -17.19 -13.51 -2.00
N LYS A 65 -18.51 -13.66 -1.80
CA LYS A 65 -19.24 -12.99 -0.72
C LYS A 65 -18.83 -13.48 0.68
N ILE A 66 -18.44 -14.75 0.84
CA ILE A 66 -17.96 -15.28 2.13
C ILE A 66 -16.72 -14.53 2.67
N PRO A 67 -15.60 -14.41 1.92
CA PRO A 67 -14.44 -13.65 2.39
C PRO A 67 -14.71 -12.14 2.45
N LEU A 68 -15.68 -11.61 1.70
CA LEU A 68 -16.17 -10.24 1.90
C LEU A 68 -16.85 -10.07 3.27
N ILE A 69 -17.75 -10.97 3.69
CA ILE A 69 -18.31 -10.97 5.06
C ILE A 69 -17.17 -11.02 6.09
N GLN A 70 -16.22 -11.92 5.90
CA GLN A 70 -15.06 -12.03 6.77
C GLN A 70 -14.34 -10.68 6.90
N CYS A 71 -14.12 -9.99 5.78
CA CYS A 71 -13.43 -8.72 5.75
C CYS A 71 -14.28 -7.58 6.32
N PHE A 72 -15.56 -7.45 5.95
CA PHE A 72 -16.47 -6.39 6.39
C PHE A 72 -16.56 -6.30 7.91
N TYR A 73 -16.65 -7.45 8.57
CA TYR A 73 -16.82 -7.59 10.02
C TYR A 73 -15.53 -7.92 10.76
N GLY A 74 -14.38 -7.96 10.07
CA GLY A 74 -13.10 -8.20 10.72
C GLY A 74 -12.98 -9.58 11.38
N ILE A 75 -13.65 -10.60 10.83
CA ILE A 75 -13.66 -11.95 11.40
C ILE A 75 -12.29 -12.59 11.18
N ARG A 76 -11.63 -12.95 12.28
CA ARG A 76 -10.23 -13.39 12.25
C ARG A 76 -10.01 -14.72 11.53
N SER A 77 -11.02 -15.56 11.35
CA SER A 77 -10.85 -16.93 10.88
C SER A 77 -12.00 -17.34 9.99
N MET A 78 -11.69 -17.93 8.84
CA MET A 78 -12.70 -18.55 7.97
C MET A 78 -13.55 -19.59 8.70
N ARG A 79 -12.98 -20.31 9.68
CA ARG A 79 -13.78 -21.24 10.52
C ARG A 79 -14.82 -20.51 11.35
N GLN A 80 -14.48 -19.33 11.86
CA GLN A 80 -15.43 -18.51 12.61
C GLN A 80 -16.46 -17.90 11.65
N THR A 81 -16.05 -17.43 10.47
CA THR A 81 -16.97 -16.91 9.45
C THR A 81 -18.04 -17.93 9.09
N ILE A 82 -17.66 -19.19 8.84
CA ILE A 82 -18.62 -20.27 8.53
C ILE A 82 -19.58 -20.51 9.71
N LYS A 83 -19.08 -20.58 10.96
CA LYS A 83 -19.93 -20.71 12.16
C LYS A 83 -20.89 -19.52 12.32
N ASP A 84 -20.44 -18.32 12.00
CA ASP A 84 -21.29 -17.13 12.09
C ASP A 84 -22.38 -17.18 11.00
N ILE A 85 -22.06 -17.67 9.79
CA ILE A 85 -23.05 -17.88 8.72
C ILE A 85 -24.10 -18.95 9.11
N GLU A 86 -23.74 -19.96 9.92
CA GLU A 86 -24.69 -20.97 10.40
C GLU A 86 -25.83 -20.36 11.24
N VAL A 87 -25.56 -19.28 11.97
CA VAL A 87 -26.51 -18.72 12.95
C VAL A 87 -27.00 -17.30 12.61
N ASN A 88 -26.35 -16.59 11.68
CA ASN A 88 -26.66 -15.21 11.35
C ASN A 88 -27.53 -15.11 10.09
N THR A 89 -28.80 -14.73 10.27
CA THR A 89 -29.78 -14.58 9.19
C THR A 89 -29.34 -13.56 8.14
N ALA A 90 -28.70 -12.45 8.51
CA ALA A 90 -28.23 -11.44 7.56
C ALA A 90 -27.08 -11.95 6.69
N TYR A 91 -26.22 -12.81 7.22
CA TYR A 91 -25.13 -13.40 6.43
C TYR A 91 -25.69 -14.42 5.44
N ARG A 92 -26.65 -15.24 5.88
CA ARG A 92 -27.35 -16.18 4.98
C ARG A 92 -28.11 -15.44 3.88
N TRP A 93 -28.80 -14.37 4.23
CA TRP A 93 -29.50 -13.50 3.27
C TRP A 93 -28.55 -12.97 2.21
N PHE A 94 -27.41 -12.40 2.62
CA PHE A 94 -26.42 -11.86 1.68
C PHE A 94 -25.81 -12.94 0.76
N LEU A 95 -25.72 -14.18 1.24
CA LEU A 95 -25.25 -15.33 0.49
C LEU A 95 -26.35 -16.05 -0.32
N GLY A 96 -27.61 -15.64 -0.22
CA GLY A 96 -28.74 -16.32 -0.86
C GLY A 96 -29.03 -17.72 -0.29
N LEU A 97 -28.62 -18.01 0.94
CA LEU A 97 -28.87 -19.31 1.59
C LEU A 97 -30.18 -19.28 2.39
N THR A 98 -31.06 -20.26 2.19
CA THR A 98 -32.25 -20.48 3.04
C THR A 98 -31.84 -20.88 4.46
N LEU A 99 -32.74 -21.01 5.44
CA LEU A 99 -32.35 -21.45 6.80
C LEU A 99 -31.95 -22.93 6.85
N ASP A 100 -32.45 -23.75 5.93
CA ASP A 100 -32.20 -25.20 5.89
C ASP A 100 -30.93 -25.57 5.10
N ASP A 101 -30.45 -24.66 4.24
CA ASP A 101 -29.27 -24.93 3.42
C ASP A 101 -28.02 -25.23 4.26
N LYS A 102 -27.21 -26.18 3.80
CA LYS A 102 -25.93 -26.46 4.44
C LYS A 102 -24.94 -25.36 4.10
N VAL A 103 -24.35 -24.75 5.13
CA VAL A 103 -23.27 -23.77 4.93
C VAL A 103 -22.05 -24.47 4.33
N PRO A 104 -21.39 -23.87 3.33
CA PRO A 104 -20.18 -24.43 2.74
C PRO A 104 -19.12 -24.74 3.80
N HIS A 105 -18.51 -25.93 3.71
CA HIS A 105 -17.41 -26.27 4.60
C HIS A 105 -16.21 -25.33 4.38
N VAL A 106 -15.46 -25.05 5.44
CA VAL A 106 -14.35 -24.08 5.45
C VAL A 106 -13.29 -24.36 4.36
N THR A 107 -13.08 -25.64 4.03
CA THR A 107 -12.12 -26.04 2.99
C THR A 107 -12.62 -25.79 1.57
N THR A 108 -13.92 -25.60 1.37
CA THR A 108 -14.52 -25.34 0.05
C THR A 108 -13.99 -24.04 -0.53
N TYR A 109 -13.94 -22.96 0.27
CA TYR A 109 -13.35 -21.69 -0.16
C TYR A 109 -11.88 -21.86 -0.54
N GLY A 110 -11.04 -22.37 0.37
CA GLY A 110 -9.60 -22.48 0.14
C GLY A 110 -9.23 -23.37 -1.05
N LYS A 111 -10.00 -24.45 -1.30
CA LYS A 111 -9.77 -25.34 -2.45
C LYS A 111 -10.20 -24.69 -3.77
N ASN A 112 -11.34 -24.00 -3.83
CA ASN A 112 -11.76 -23.33 -5.06
C ASN A 112 -10.85 -22.15 -5.38
N TYR A 113 -10.47 -21.37 -4.36
CA TYR A 113 -9.54 -20.28 -4.52
C TYR A 113 -8.22 -20.74 -5.15
N SER A 114 -7.56 -21.75 -4.58
CA SER A 114 -6.29 -22.26 -5.13
C SER A 114 -6.41 -22.98 -6.48
N ARG A 115 -7.60 -23.47 -6.87
CA ARG A 115 -7.79 -24.20 -8.13
C ARG A 115 -8.32 -23.34 -9.27
N ARG A 116 -9.03 -22.26 -8.97
CA ARG A 116 -9.84 -21.50 -9.93
C ARG A 116 -9.58 -20.00 -9.91
N PHE A 117 -9.28 -19.42 -8.74
CA PHE A 117 -9.26 -17.95 -8.60
C PHE A 117 -7.85 -17.36 -8.53
N GLN A 118 -6.90 -18.11 -7.98
CA GLN A 118 -5.55 -17.59 -7.71
C GLN A 118 -4.81 -17.17 -8.99
N GLU A 119 -4.86 -17.97 -10.05
CA GLU A 119 -4.17 -17.68 -11.33
C GLU A 119 -4.93 -16.66 -12.19
N LYS A 120 -6.18 -16.37 -11.86
CA LYS A 120 -7.08 -15.47 -12.61
C LYS A 120 -6.99 -14.01 -12.19
N GLY A 121 -6.27 -13.69 -11.11
CA GLY A 121 -6.27 -12.33 -10.55
C GLY A 121 -7.68 -11.86 -10.16
N LEU A 122 -8.55 -12.78 -9.71
CA LEU A 122 -9.96 -12.47 -9.42
C LEU A 122 -10.09 -11.33 -8.42
N ILE A 123 -9.27 -11.31 -7.37
CA ILE A 123 -9.33 -10.28 -6.33
C ILE A 123 -8.86 -8.93 -6.86
N GLU A 124 -7.83 -8.90 -7.69
CA GLU A 124 -7.38 -7.67 -8.37
C GLU A 124 -8.48 -7.14 -9.30
N SER A 125 -9.18 -8.03 -9.99
CA SER A 125 -10.33 -7.68 -10.84
C SER A 125 -11.50 -7.10 -10.02
N ILE A 126 -11.82 -7.69 -8.86
CA ILE A 126 -12.83 -7.17 -7.92
C ILE A 126 -12.43 -5.79 -7.40
N PHE A 127 -11.16 -5.61 -6.99
CA PHE A 127 -10.65 -4.32 -6.55
C PHE A 127 -10.80 -3.27 -7.67
N THR A 128 -10.40 -3.61 -8.88
CA THR A 128 -10.46 -2.73 -10.06
C THR A 128 -11.90 -2.38 -10.41
N HIS A 129 -12.83 -3.33 -10.35
CA HIS A 129 -14.25 -3.10 -10.59
C HIS A 129 -14.82 -2.11 -9.56
N ILE A 130 -14.58 -2.33 -8.26
CA ILE A 130 -15.03 -1.42 -7.18
C ILE A 130 -14.39 -0.03 -7.32
N LEU A 131 -13.11 0.03 -7.70
CA LEU A 131 -12.42 1.29 -7.97
C LEU A 131 -13.09 2.02 -9.15
N GLY A 132 -13.41 1.30 -10.23
CA GLY A 132 -14.13 1.84 -11.38
C GLY A 132 -15.49 2.43 -11.00
N LEU A 133 -16.26 1.77 -10.13
CA LEU A 133 -17.50 2.33 -9.59
C LEU A 133 -17.26 3.65 -8.83
N CYS A 134 -16.18 3.73 -8.04
CA CYS A 134 -15.83 4.95 -7.30
C CYS A 134 -15.38 6.09 -8.23
N ILE A 135 -14.69 5.77 -9.34
CA ILE A 135 -14.30 6.75 -10.36
C ILE A 135 -15.54 7.25 -11.11
N ASN A 136 -16.41 6.35 -11.55
CA ASN A 136 -17.63 6.68 -12.31
C ASN A 136 -18.66 7.48 -11.50
N THR A 137 -18.51 7.54 -10.18
CA THR A 137 -19.36 8.33 -9.27
C THR A 137 -18.72 9.66 -8.86
N ASP A 138 -17.60 10.04 -9.50
CA ASP A 138 -16.83 11.26 -9.23
C ASP A 138 -16.42 11.42 -7.75
N LEU A 139 -16.19 10.29 -7.06
CA LEU A 139 -15.82 10.28 -5.64
C LEU A 139 -14.31 10.32 -5.40
N ILE A 140 -13.52 10.08 -6.44
CA ILE A 140 -12.05 9.99 -6.40
C ILE A 140 -11.44 11.22 -7.03
N ASP A 141 -10.42 11.77 -6.37
CA ASP A 141 -9.58 12.83 -6.93
C ASP A 141 -8.14 12.33 -7.11
N PRO A 142 -7.71 11.98 -8.34
CA PRO A 142 -6.38 11.45 -8.59
C PRO A 142 -5.28 12.51 -8.62
N THR A 143 -5.57 13.80 -8.40
CA THR A 143 -4.56 14.86 -8.48
C THR A 143 -3.49 14.74 -7.38
N GLU A 144 -3.91 14.39 -6.16
CA GLU A 144 -3.06 14.26 -4.98
C GLU A 144 -3.04 12.80 -4.51
N ILE A 145 -1.94 12.08 -4.79
CA ILE A 145 -1.79 10.67 -4.41
C ILE A 145 -0.79 10.51 -3.28
N PHE A 146 -1.26 9.89 -2.19
CA PHE A 146 -0.47 9.55 -1.02
C PHE A 146 0.02 8.11 -1.13
N ILE A 147 1.33 7.90 -1.01
CA ILE A 147 1.96 6.58 -1.06
C ILE A 147 2.65 6.31 0.29
N ASP A 148 2.43 5.11 0.81
CA ASP A 148 3.05 4.65 2.04
C ASP A 148 3.10 3.12 2.08
N GLY A 149 4.03 2.61 2.88
CA GLY A 149 4.28 1.18 3.06
C GLY A 149 3.85 0.68 4.42
N THR A 150 3.25 -0.50 4.47
CA THR A 150 2.94 -1.18 5.72
C THR A 150 3.45 -2.60 5.78
N HIS A 151 4.09 -2.92 6.90
CA HIS A 151 4.55 -4.28 7.18
C HIS A 151 3.46 -5.14 7.83
N ILE A 152 3.26 -6.33 7.27
CA ILE A 152 2.28 -7.34 7.69
C ILE A 152 3.04 -8.57 8.17
N LYS A 153 2.83 -8.97 9.42
CA LYS A 153 3.55 -10.12 9.99
C LYS A 153 3.11 -11.41 9.29
N ALA A 154 4.07 -12.17 8.76
CA ALA A 154 3.84 -13.44 8.10
C ALA A 154 3.57 -14.58 9.09
N ALA A 155 2.94 -15.66 8.61
CA ALA A 155 2.69 -16.89 9.36
C ALA A 155 3.93 -17.80 9.47
N ALA A 156 5.08 -17.19 9.79
CA ALA A 156 6.38 -17.84 9.83
C ALA A 156 7.05 -17.73 11.22
N ASN A 157 7.75 -18.79 11.62
CA ASN A 157 8.48 -18.83 12.88
C ASN A 157 9.86 -18.20 12.69
N THR A 158 10.23 -17.26 13.57
CA THR A 158 11.49 -16.51 13.50
C THR A 158 12.73 -17.38 13.75
N ARG A 159 12.57 -18.56 14.37
CA ARG A 159 13.66 -19.50 14.62
C ARG A 159 13.82 -20.55 13.52
N LYS A 160 12.92 -20.59 12.52
CA LYS A 160 12.94 -21.57 11.44
C LYS A 160 13.30 -20.90 10.12
N PHE A 161 14.60 -20.77 9.87
CA PHE A 161 15.13 -20.17 8.66
C PHE A 161 16.39 -20.88 8.17
N ILE A 162 16.67 -20.74 6.89
CA ILE A 162 17.92 -21.10 6.25
C ILE A 162 18.56 -19.82 5.71
N ASN A 163 19.89 -19.72 5.79
CA ASN A 163 20.63 -18.68 5.10
C ASN A 163 20.87 -19.15 3.68
N ARG A 164 20.40 -18.38 2.70
CA ARG A 164 20.63 -18.67 1.29
C ARG A 164 21.20 -17.43 0.63
N GLU A 165 22.17 -17.63 -0.23
CA GLU A 165 22.66 -16.63 -1.15
C GLU A 165 21.60 -16.39 -2.22
N VAL A 166 21.10 -15.16 -2.26
CA VAL A 166 20.09 -14.73 -3.23
C VAL A 166 20.69 -13.62 -4.08
N GLU A 167 20.49 -13.71 -5.38
CA GLU A 167 20.85 -12.65 -6.31
C GLU A 167 20.22 -11.32 -5.88
N LYS A 168 21.02 -10.27 -5.97
CA LYS A 168 20.57 -8.94 -5.61
C LYS A 168 19.75 -8.39 -6.77
N GLN A 169 18.51 -7.99 -6.50
CA GLN A 169 17.68 -7.30 -7.48
C GLN A 169 18.35 -6.00 -7.92
N ALA A 170 18.25 -5.73 -9.23
CA ALA A 170 18.67 -4.45 -9.79
C ALA A 170 17.95 -3.29 -9.10
N LYS A 171 18.64 -2.16 -8.97
CA LYS A 171 18.03 -0.94 -8.44
C LYS A 171 17.12 -0.33 -9.51
N PHE A 172 16.05 0.32 -9.07
CA PHE A 172 15.20 1.10 -9.96
C PHE A 172 16.03 2.14 -10.74
N MET A 173 15.81 2.22 -12.06
CA MET A 173 16.54 3.05 -13.01
C MET A 173 18.04 2.76 -13.13
N SER A 174 18.51 1.55 -12.82
CA SER A 174 19.94 1.22 -12.92
C SER A 174 20.51 1.40 -14.32
N GLU A 175 19.78 1.01 -15.37
CA GLU A 175 20.24 1.14 -16.76
C GLU A 175 20.43 2.60 -17.17
N GLN A 176 19.43 3.44 -16.88
CA GLN A 176 19.53 4.88 -17.13
C GLN A 176 20.64 5.52 -16.32
N LEU A 177 20.82 5.09 -15.07
CA LEU A 177 21.93 5.55 -14.23
C LEU A 177 23.30 5.22 -14.85
N GLU A 178 23.47 4.01 -15.40
CA GLU A 178 24.73 3.63 -16.05
C GLU A 178 25.02 4.47 -17.30
N ILE A 179 24.01 4.76 -18.12
CA ILE A 179 24.13 5.64 -19.28
C ILE A 179 24.59 7.04 -18.83
N GLU A 180 23.96 7.59 -17.81
CA GLU A 180 24.26 8.93 -17.31
C GLU A 180 25.62 8.99 -16.57
N ILE A 181 26.02 7.93 -15.86
CA ILE A 181 27.38 7.81 -15.29
C ILE A 181 28.43 7.87 -16.40
N ASN A 182 28.23 7.15 -17.50
CA ASN A 182 29.21 7.13 -18.59
C ASN A 182 29.30 8.50 -19.28
N ARG A 183 28.16 9.15 -19.53
CA ARG A 183 28.13 10.54 -20.06
C ARG A 183 28.85 11.52 -19.13
N ASP A 184 28.63 11.41 -17.82
CA ASP A 184 29.31 12.22 -16.81
C ASP A 184 30.83 12.00 -16.83
N ARG A 185 31.27 10.74 -16.90
CA ARG A 185 32.70 10.40 -17.00
C ARG A 185 33.34 10.93 -18.28
N GLU A 186 32.66 10.81 -19.41
CA GLU A 186 33.11 11.35 -20.70
C GLU A 186 33.27 12.87 -20.65
N LYS A 187 32.31 13.59 -20.04
CA LYS A 187 32.40 15.04 -19.80
C LYS A 187 33.65 15.43 -19.01
N HIS A 188 34.07 14.59 -18.08
CA HIS A 188 35.28 14.78 -17.27
C HIS A 188 36.56 14.14 -17.87
N GLY A 189 36.54 13.72 -19.13
CA GLY A 189 37.69 13.11 -19.83
C GLY A 189 38.10 11.75 -19.24
N LYS A 190 37.19 11.06 -18.55
CA LYS A 190 37.40 9.72 -17.97
C LYS A 190 36.83 8.67 -18.91
N LYS A 191 37.50 7.51 -18.97
CA LYS A 191 36.99 6.35 -19.72
C LYS A 191 35.66 5.86 -19.13
N PRO A 192 34.70 5.43 -19.97
CA PRO A 192 33.45 4.83 -19.51
C PRO A 192 33.72 3.59 -18.66
N LEU A 193 32.79 3.28 -17.77
CA LEU A 193 32.84 2.04 -17.00
C LEU A 193 32.40 0.89 -17.91
N GLY A 194 33.09 -0.25 -17.81
CA GLY A 194 32.64 -1.49 -18.46
C GLY A 194 31.30 -1.99 -17.89
N PRO A 195 30.71 -3.04 -18.46
CA PRO A 195 29.42 -3.57 -18.03
C PRO A 195 29.38 -3.96 -16.55
N ALA A 196 28.15 -4.00 -16.01
CA ALA A 196 27.75 -4.72 -14.80
C ALA A 196 28.71 -5.86 -14.45
N LYS A 197 29.48 -5.81 -13.36
CA LYS A 197 29.76 -7.10 -12.71
C LYS A 197 28.44 -7.59 -12.16
N GLU A 198 28.13 -8.86 -12.36
CA GLU A 198 26.97 -9.50 -11.73
C GLU A 198 26.99 -9.16 -10.24
N LEU A 199 25.84 -8.75 -9.72
CA LEU A 199 25.75 -8.35 -8.32
C LEU A 199 26.05 -9.58 -7.46
N GLU A 200 27.05 -9.46 -6.60
CA GLU A 200 27.39 -10.54 -5.68
C GLU A 200 26.15 -10.95 -4.87
N PRO A 201 25.88 -12.25 -4.76
CA PRO A 201 24.72 -12.72 -4.05
C PRO A 201 24.82 -12.33 -2.58
N VAL A 202 23.68 -11.95 -2.00
CA VAL A 202 23.61 -11.51 -0.60
C VAL A 202 22.99 -12.65 0.20
N ALA A 203 23.63 -13.00 1.32
CA ALA A 203 23.06 -13.94 2.27
C ALA A 203 21.77 -13.37 2.89
N LYS A 204 20.62 -13.99 2.58
CA LYS A 204 19.30 -13.63 3.14
C LYS A 204 18.79 -14.77 4.01
N LYS A 205 18.13 -14.41 5.11
CA LYS A 205 17.36 -15.34 5.94
C LYS A 205 16.04 -15.65 5.23
N ILE A 206 15.87 -16.90 4.80
CA ILE A 206 14.66 -17.39 4.15
C ILE A 206 13.92 -18.30 5.14
N SER A 207 12.62 -18.06 5.35
CA SER A 207 11.82 -18.93 6.19
C SER A 207 11.64 -20.31 5.55
N THR A 208 11.75 -21.38 6.34
CA THR A 208 11.41 -22.72 5.86
C THR A 208 9.90 -22.95 5.76
N THR A 209 9.09 -22.07 6.35
CA THR A 209 7.63 -22.19 6.36
C THR A 209 6.95 -21.30 5.31
N ASP A 210 7.55 -20.14 5.03
CA ASP A 210 7.03 -19.16 4.07
C ASP A 210 8.21 -18.44 3.37
N PRO A 211 8.84 -19.07 2.36
CA PRO A 211 10.08 -18.58 1.76
C PRO A 211 9.97 -17.20 1.10
N GLU A 212 8.76 -16.80 0.70
CA GLU A 212 8.48 -15.51 0.05
C GLU A 212 8.31 -14.36 1.06
N SER A 213 8.27 -14.67 2.36
CA SER A 213 8.27 -13.65 3.41
C SER A 213 9.69 -13.14 3.69
N GLY A 214 9.82 -11.83 3.93
CA GLY A 214 11.10 -11.17 4.15
C GLY A 214 11.44 -11.01 5.62
N TRP A 215 12.72 -11.15 5.98
CA TRP A 215 13.21 -10.88 7.33
C TRP A 215 13.23 -9.38 7.63
N PHE A 216 12.41 -8.94 8.57
CA PHE A 216 12.17 -7.53 8.88
C PHE A 216 12.46 -7.20 10.35
N HIS A 217 13.08 -6.04 10.58
CA HIS A 217 13.35 -5.48 11.90
C HIS A 217 12.25 -4.48 12.27
N LYS A 218 11.34 -4.88 13.16
CA LYS A 218 10.26 -4.02 13.65
C LYS A 218 10.74 -3.23 14.87
N GLY A 219 11.19 -2.01 14.63
CA GLY A 219 11.84 -1.17 15.64
C GLY A 219 13.15 -1.80 16.11
N ASP A 220 13.63 -1.43 17.29
CA ASP A 220 14.98 -1.80 17.74
C ASP A 220 15.08 -3.23 18.33
N HIS A 221 13.97 -3.90 18.59
CA HIS A 221 13.97 -5.09 19.46
C HIS A 221 13.25 -6.32 18.90
N LYS A 222 12.62 -6.24 17.72
CA LYS A 222 11.78 -7.35 17.25
C LYS A 222 12.00 -7.69 15.79
N GLU A 223 12.68 -8.79 15.58
CA GLU A 223 12.86 -9.39 14.26
C GLU A 223 11.70 -10.34 13.95
N VAL A 224 11.08 -10.18 12.78
CA VAL A 224 9.97 -11.02 12.32
C VAL A 224 10.05 -11.24 10.82
N PHE A 225 9.52 -12.37 10.34
CA PHE A 225 9.17 -12.51 8.93
C PHE A 225 7.91 -11.70 8.62
N ALA A 226 7.94 -10.92 7.54
CA ALA A 226 6.87 -10.02 7.15
C ALA A 226 6.78 -9.87 5.62
N TYR A 227 5.64 -9.33 5.18
CA TYR A 227 5.43 -8.75 3.86
C TYR A 227 5.36 -7.24 3.99
N SER A 228 5.82 -6.50 2.99
CA SER A 228 5.60 -5.05 2.86
C SER A 228 4.51 -4.81 1.82
N ALA A 229 3.39 -4.21 2.22
CA ALA A 229 2.33 -3.82 1.31
C ALA A 229 2.45 -2.31 1.06
N GLN A 230 2.69 -1.94 -0.20
CA GLN A 230 2.66 -0.55 -0.65
C GLN A 230 1.26 -0.22 -1.11
N VAL A 231 0.71 0.90 -0.65
CA VAL A 231 -0.63 1.34 -1.01
C VAL A 231 -0.57 2.79 -1.44
N ALA A 232 -1.39 3.12 -2.42
CA ALA A 232 -1.65 4.47 -2.86
C ALA A 232 -3.10 4.85 -2.60
N CYS A 233 -3.34 6.04 -2.07
CA CYS A 233 -4.69 6.55 -1.88
C CYS A 233 -4.82 8.02 -2.26
N ASP A 234 -6.04 8.47 -2.57
CA ASP A 234 -6.31 9.87 -2.81
C ASP A 234 -6.42 10.70 -1.51
N LYS A 235 -6.65 12.01 -1.64
CA LYS A 235 -6.84 12.93 -0.52
C LYS A 235 -8.07 12.65 0.35
N TYR A 236 -9.02 11.86 -0.14
CA TYR A 236 -10.17 11.42 0.66
C TYR A 236 -9.92 10.06 1.32
N GLY A 237 -8.80 9.39 1.03
CA GLY A 237 -8.46 8.06 1.52
C GLY A 237 -9.15 6.92 0.77
N TRP A 238 -9.48 7.09 -0.51
CA TRP A 238 -9.85 5.99 -1.41
C TRP A 238 -8.59 5.26 -1.85
N ALA A 239 -8.54 3.94 -1.68
CA ALA A 239 -7.40 3.14 -2.16
C ALA A 239 -7.44 3.08 -3.70
N LEU A 240 -6.34 3.46 -4.35
CA LEU A 240 -6.22 3.55 -5.81
C LEU A 240 -5.41 2.40 -6.38
N ALA A 241 -4.33 2.02 -5.71
CA ALA A 241 -3.47 0.92 -6.14
C ALA A 241 -2.75 0.30 -4.95
N TYR A 242 -2.27 -0.91 -5.14
CA TYR A 242 -1.42 -1.62 -4.18
C TYR A 242 -0.45 -2.58 -4.87
N SER A 243 0.67 -2.84 -4.20
CA SER A 243 1.60 -3.93 -4.50
C SER A 243 2.08 -4.55 -3.18
N VAL A 244 2.51 -5.81 -3.23
CA VAL A 244 3.03 -6.50 -2.04
C VAL A 244 4.39 -7.07 -2.37
N GLU A 245 5.33 -6.88 -1.47
CA GLU A 245 6.68 -7.42 -1.60
C GLU A 245 7.11 -8.12 -0.31
N ALA A 246 8.21 -8.85 -0.37
CA ALA A 246 8.82 -9.41 0.84
C ALA A 246 9.22 -8.27 1.80
N GLY A 247 9.04 -8.44 3.11
CA GLY A 247 9.27 -7.39 4.11
C GLY A 247 10.71 -6.91 4.28
N ASN A 248 11.67 -7.50 3.54
CA ASN A 248 13.06 -7.06 3.47
C ASN A 248 13.39 -6.28 2.18
N ILE A 249 12.42 -6.17 1.27
CA ILE A 249 12.53 -5.33 0.07
C ILE A 249 12.24 -3.90 0.49
N HIS A 250 13.12 -2.98 0.08
CA HIS A 250 12.98 -1.57 0.40
C HIS A 250 11.86 -0.96 -0.45
N ASP A 251 11.10 -0.02 0.12
CA ASP A 251 9.90 0.57 -0.52
C ASP A 251 10.20 1.14 -1.91
N SER A 252 11.39 1.68 -2.10
CA SER A 252 11.84 2.18 -3.40
C SER A 252 11.96 1.14 -4.52
N GLN A 253 12.20 -0.13 -4.18
CA GLN A 253 12.24 -1.23 -5.15
C GLN A 253 10.83 -1.69 -5.54
N ALA A 254 9.86 -1.54 -4.64
CA ALA A 254 8.46 -1.87 -4.88
C ALA A 254 7.69 -0.74 -5.59
N PHE A 255 8.24 0.48 -5.61
CA PHE A 255 7.63 1.66 -6.24
C PHE A 255 7.25 1.49 -7.71
N PRO A 256 8.06 0.89 -8.61
CA PRO A 256 7.75 0.85 -10.04
C PRO A 256 6.48 0.05 -10.35
N GLU A 257 6.30 -1.08 -9.67
CA GLU A 257 5.10 -1.91 -9.82
C GLU A 257 3.85 -1.17 -9.35
N LEU A 258 3.95 -0.47 -8.22
CA LEU A 258 2.84 0.37 -7.73
C LEU A 258 2.53 1.52 -8.69
N PHE A 259 3.56 2.22 -9.17
CA PHE A 259 3.41 3.38 -10.04
C PHE A 259 2.80 3.01 -11.40
N ALA A 260 3.15 1.85 -11.97
CA ALA A 260 2.55 1.38 -13.23
C ALA A 260 1.01 1.32 -13.16
N LYS A 261 0.44 1.00 -11.99
CA LYS A 261 -1.01 0.99 -11.75
C LYS A 261 -1.60 2.40 -11.58
N LEU A 262 -0.78 3.39 -11.19
CA LEU A 262 -1.19 4.78 -10.96
C LEU A 262 -1.02 5.67 -12.19
N GLU A 263 -0.11 5.31 -13.09
CA GLU A 263 0.21 6.07 -14.30
C GLU A 263 -1.04 6.44 -15.14
N PRO A 264 -2.03 5.53 -15.34
CA PRO A 264 -3.25 5.88 -16.08
C PRO A 264 -4.08 7.00 -15.43
N LEU A 265 -3.95 7.21 -14.12
CA LEU A 265 -4.69 8.23 -13.37
C LEU A 265 -4.09 9.64 -13.51
N LYS A 266 -2.88 9.76 -14.10
CA LYS A 266 -2.16 11.03 -14.35
C LYS A 266 -2.10 11.95 -13.11
N PRO A 267 -1.50 11.49 -12.00
CA PRO A 267 -1.39 12.31 -10.80
C PRO A 267 -0.53 13.55 -11.03
N GLN A 268 -0.88 14.65 -10.34
CA GLN A 268 -0.07 15.87 -10.35
C GLN A 268 0.94 15.88 -9.20
N PHE A 269 0.54 15.37 -8.04
CA PHE A 269 1.36 15.30 -6.83
C PHE A 269 1.45 13.87 -6.33
N ILE A 270 2.67 13.43 -6.04
CA ILE A 270 2.92 12.18 -5.30
C ILE A 270 3.54 12.54 -3.96
N ILE A 271 2.81 12.25 -2.90
CA ILE A 271 3.18 12.53 -1.51
C ILE A 271 3.60 11.20 -0.88
N ALA A 272 4.88 11.07 -0.54
CA ALA A 272 5.42 9.80 -0.05
C ALA A 272 6.31 9.98 1.20
N ASP A 273 6.59 8.89 1.90
CA ASP A 273 7.40 8.89 3.10
C ASP A 273 8.92 9.05 2.82
N SER A 274 9.74 9.02 3.86
CA SER A 274 11.20 9.13 3.70
C SER A 274 11.84 7.92 3.00
N GLY A 275 11.18 6.75 2.97
CA GLY A 275 11.63 5.57 2.24
C GLY A 275 11.64 5.77 0.73
N TYR A 276 10.82 6.69 0.20
CA TYR A 276 10.80 7.07 -1.21
C TYR A 276 11.72 8.25 -1.55
N ASN A 277 12.34 8.88 -0.54
CA ASN A 277 13.23 10.03 -0.73
C ASN A 277 14.62 9.58 -1.21
N ILE A 278 14.68 9.11 -2.45
CA ILE A 278 15.90 8.68 -3.13
C ILE A 278 16.04 9.32 -4.53
N PRO A 279 17.27 9.46 -5.06
CA PRO A 279 17.49 10.18 -6.31
C PRO A 279 16.77 9.60 -7.53
N SER A 280 16.65 8.27 -7.62
CA SER A 280 15.97 7.62 -8.77
C SER A 280 14.48 7.95 -8.83
N ILE A 281 13.79 7.88 -7.69
CA ILE A 281 12.35 8.19 -7.64
C ILE A 281 12.10 9.68 -7.89
N ALA A 282 12.91 10.56 -7.29
CA ALA A 282 12.80 12.00 -7.53
C ALA A 282 12.98 12.34 -9.02
N LYS A 283 14.03 11.81 -9.65
CA LYS A 283 14.26 11.97 -11.08
C LYS A 283 13.11 11.44 -11.92
N PHE A 284 12.68 10.21 -11.66
CA PHE A 284 11.59 9.57 -12.42
C PHE A 284 10.29 10.37 -12.39
N LEU A 285 9.92 10.89 -11.21
CA LEU A 285 8.70 11.67 -11.04
C LEU A 285 8.80 13.04 -11.73
N ILE A 286 9.91 13.75 -11.55
CA ILE A 286 10.14 15.06 -12.16
C ILE A 286 10.22 14.96 -13.69
N ASP A 287 10.91 13.95 -14.21
CA ASP A 287 10.99 13.70 -15.67
C ASP A 287 9.60 13.34 -16.26
N LYS A 288 8.66 12.86 -15.45
CA LYS A 288 7.25 12.62 -15.82
C LYS A 288 6.32 13.81 -15.54
N GLU A 289 6.87 14.98 -15.17
CA GLU A 289 6.11 16.18 -14.83
C GLU A 289 5.19 16.01 -13.60
N ILE A 290 5.51 15.07 -12.71
CA ILE A 290 4.80 14.83 -11.45
C ILE A 290 5.59 15.49 -10.33
N THR A 291 4.93 16.27 -9.48
CA THR A 291 5.58 16.98 -8.37
C THR A 291 5.74 16.05 -7.15
N PRO A 292 6.97 15.65 -6.78
CA PRO A 292 7.20 14.83 -5.59
C PRO A 292 7.17 15.69 -4.32
N VAL A 293 6.30 15.34 -3.37
CA VAL A 293 6.22 15.99 -2.05
C VAL A 293 6.77 15.02 -1.00
N LEU A 294 8.06 15.17 -0.72
CA LEU A 294 8.83 14.25 0.13
C LEU A 294 9.30 14.95 1.42
N PRO A 295 9.44 14.23 2.56
CA PRO A 295 9.92 14.83 3.78
C PRO A 295 11.42 15.11 3.72
N TYR A 296 11.87 16.09 4.51
CA TYR A 296 13.30 16.30 4.73
C TYR A 296 13.93 15.12 5.46
N THR A 297 14.95 14.55 4.85
CA THR A 297 15.78 13.52 5.46
C THR A 297 17.04 14.15 6.02
N ARG A 298 17.22 14.12 7.35
CA ARG A 298 18.42 14.67 7.97
C ARG A 298 19.66 13.92 7.45
N PRO A 299 20.67 14.63 6.91
CA PRO A 299 21.92 14.00 6.49
C PRO A 299 22.54 13.23 7.66
N ARG A 300 22.87 11.96 7.41
CA ARG A 300 23.57 11.10 8.38
C ARG A 300 25.07 11.36 8.27
N GLY A 301 25.73 11.58 9.39
CA GLY A 301 27.17 11.83 9.46
C GLY A 301 27.70 11.66 10.89
N LYS A 302 29.01 11.54 11.05
CA LYS A 302 29.63 11.54 12.38
C LYS A 302 29.42 12.91 13.04
N LYS A 303 28.96 12.94 14.29
CA LYS A 303 28.60 14.19 14.99
C LYS A 303 29.75 15.18 15.09
N ASP A 304 30.97 14.68 15.16
CA ASP A 304 32.19 15.47 15.43
C ASP A 304 32.93 15.90 14.15
N LEU A 305 32.37 15.59 12.98
CA LEU A 305 32.94 15.99 11.69
C LEU A 305 32.11 17.08 11.00
N LEU A 306 32.78 17.82 10.10
CA LEU A 306 32.17 18.82 9.23
C LEU A 306 30.93 18.24 8.53
N ARG A 307 29.85 19.01 8.56
CA ARG A 307 28.56 18.65 7.97
C ARG A 307 28.51 19.04 6.50
N PRO A 308 27.66 18.37 5.70
CA PRO A 308 27.50 18.73 4.28
C PRO A 308 27.15 20.21 4.04
N LYS A 309 26.39 20.84 4.95
CA LYS A 309 26.02 22.27 4.86
C LYS A 309 27.20 23.24 4.98
N GLU A 310 28.35 22.79 5.48
CA GLU A 310 29.58 23.59 5.60
C GLU A 310 30.45 23.47 4.33
N LEU A 311 30.02 22.65 3.37
CA LEU A 311 30.67 22.45 2.08
C LEU A 311 29.75 23.02 1.01
N ILE A 312 30.27 23.89 0.15
CA ILE A 312 29.49 24.54 -0.91
C ILE A 312 29.87 23.87 -2.23
N TYR A 313 28.88 23.43 -3.00
CA TYR A 313 29.11 22.96 -4.35
C TYR A 313 29.03 24.14 -5.32
N ASP A 314 30.08 24.35 -6.10
CA ASP A 314 30.12 25.31 -7.19
C ASP A 314 29.87 24.57 -8.51
N GLU A 315 28.72 24.85 -9.11
CA GLU A 315 28.30 24.23 -10.37
C GLU A 315 29.12 24.71 -11.57
N HIS A 316 29.57 25.97 -11.56
CA HIS A 316 30.32 26.56 -12.67
C HIS A 316 31.70 25.94 -12.82
N PHE A 317 32.40 25.75 -11.68
CA PHE A 317 33.73 25.15 -11.65
C PHE A 317 33.73 23.64 -11.39
N ASP A 318 32.55 23.04 -11.19
CA ASP A 318 32.36 21.64 -10.76
C ASP A 318 33.35 21.24 -9.65
N CYS A 319 33.25 21.95 -8.53
CA CYS A 319 34.10 21.70 -7.36
C CYS A 319 33.32 21.88 -6.07
N VAL A 320 33.84 21.30 -4.99
CA VAL A 320 33.29 21.52 -3.65
C VAL A 320 34.24 22.40 -2.87
N ILE A 321 33.77 23.56 -2.41
CA ILE A 321 34.54 24.51 -1.63
C ILE A 321 34.38 24.18 -0.14
N CYS A 322 35.51 24.08 0.57
CA CYS A 322 35.53 23.84 2.01
C CYS A 322 35.46 25.16 2.81
N PRO A 323 35.23 25.11 4.15
CA PRO A 323 35.21 26.31 4.99
C PRO A 323 36.48 27.15 4.95
N GLU A 324 37.62 26.52 4.62
CA GLU A 324 38.92 27.19 4.46
C GLU A 324 39.16 27.69 3.02
N HIS A 325 38.07 27.79 2.23
CA HIS A 325 38.06 28.29 0.85
C HIS A 325 38.93 27.46 -0.14
N GLN A 326 39.27 26.22 0.22
CA GLN A 326 39.99 25.32 -0.68
C GLN A 326 39.01 24.53 -1.55
N ALA A 327 39.30 24.46 -2.85
CA ALA A 327 38.50 23.72 -3.81
C ALA A 327 38.87 22.22 -3.79
N LEU A 328 37.86 21.37 -3.59
CA LEU A 328 37.94 19.94 -3.78
C LEU A 328 37.56 19.65 -5.24
N THR A 329 38.53 19.21 -6.02
CA THR A 329 38.35 18.92 -7.44
C THR A 329 37.71 17.56 -7.67
N TYR A 330 36.90 17.45 -8.71
CA TYR A 330 36.40 16.17 -9.22
C TYR A 330 37.54 15.16 -9.46
N ARG A 331 37.33 13.90 -9.10
CA ARG A 331 38.29 12.81 -9.34
C ARG A 331 37.74 11.70 -10.20
N THR A 332 36.55 11.22 -9.88
CA THR A 332 35.89 10.12 -10.60
C THR A 332 34.42 10.07 -10.22
N THR A 333 33.64 9.40 -11.06
CA THR A 333 32.26 9.01 -10.77
C THR A 333 32.23 7.51 -10.50
N THR A 334 31.67 7.12 -9.35
CA THR A 334 31.56 5.72 -8.95
C THR A 334 30.47 5.01 -9.73
N ARG A 335 30.45 3.68 -9.63
CA ARG A 335 29.46 2.84 -10.30
C ARG A 335 28.05 3.00 -9.73
N GLU A 336 27.95 3.47 -8.49
CA GLU A 336 26.68 3.78 -7.83
C GLU A 336 26.18 5.20 -8.15
N GLY A 337 26.84 5.94 -9.04
CA GLY A 337 26.39 7.26 -9.48
C GLY A 337 26.87 8.42 -8.61
N TYR A 338 27.93 8.25 -7.81
CA TYR A 338 28.48 9.33 -6.99
C TYR A 338 29.73 9.94 -7.61
N ARG A 339 29.72 11.25 -7.84
CA ARG A 339 30.93 12.04 -8.11
C ARG A 339 31.75 12.17 -6.82
N GLU A 340 33.04 11.82 -6.89
CA GLU A 340 34.00 11.99 -5.81
C GLU A 340 34.80 13.27 -6.02
N TYR A 341 34.74 14.19 -5.04
CA TYR A 341 35.56 15.39 -4.95
C TYR A 341 36.60 15.18 -3.87
N LYS A 342 37.88 15.42 -4.18
CA LYS A 342 38.98 15.19 -3.22
C LYS A 342 39.78 16.46 -3.00
N SER A 343 40.12 16.70 -1.73
CA SER A 343 41.04 17.77 -1.35
C SER A 343 42.49 17.40 -1.69
N ASP A 344 43.35 18.42 -1.72
CA ASP A 344 44.79 18.22 -1.78
C ASP A 344 45.34 17.88 -0.37
N PRO A 345 45.93 16.68 -0.18
CA PRO A 345 46.56 16.29 1.08
C PRO A 345 47.65 17.25 1.57
N ALA A 346 48.43 17.84 0.65
CA ALA A 346 49.56 18.68 1.02
C ALA A 346 49.09 19.99 1.67
N ILE A 347 47.98 20.54 1.19
CA ILE A 347 47.33 21.72 1.76
C ILE A 347 46.63 21.35 3.07
N CYS A 348 45.88 20.24 3.08
CA CYS A 348 45.10 19.82 4.24
C CYS A 348 45.94 19.40 5.44
N ALA A 349 47.18 18.94 5.25
CA ALA A 349 48.07 18.53 6.35
C ALA A 349 48.32 19.65 7.38
N ASN A 350 48.31 20.91 6.93
CA ASN A 350 48.52 22.09 7.78
C ASN A 350 47.22 22.85 8.08
N CYS A 351 46.05 22.26 7.78
CA CYS A 351 44.77 22.93 7.93
C CYS A 351 44.32 22.97 9.39
N PRO A 352 43.89 24.14 9.91
CA PRO A 352 43.43 24.28 11.29
C PRO A 352 42.18 23.43 11.60
N LEU A 353 41.37 23.15 10.57
CA LEU A 353 40.14 22.36 10.68
C LEU A 353 40.35 20.86 10.47
N LEU A 354 41.59 20.37 10.32
CA LEU A 354 41.87 18.98 9.96
C LEU A 354 41.20 17.97 10.92
N SER A 355 41.26 18.23 12.23
CA SER A 355 40.70 17.38 13.28
C SER A 355 39.18 17.19 13.19
N VAL A 356 38.47 18.21 12.71
CA VAL A 356 37.01 18.19 12.48
C VAL A 356 36.65 17.92 11.02
N CYS A 357 37.60 17.95 10.09
CA CYS A 357 37.33 17.79 8.66
C CYS A 357 37.33 16.32 8.23
N THR A 358 38.38 15.56 8.54
CA THR A 358 38.57 14.18 8.06
C THR A 358 39.29 13.30 9.08
N THR A 359 38.94 12.02 9.13
CA THR A 359 39.66 10.99 9.90
C THR A 359 40.65 10.22 9.03
N SER A 360 40.91 10.69 7.81
CA SER A 360 41.83 10.05 6.87
C SER A 360 43.28 10.20 7.32
N LYS A 361 44.03 9.09 7.35
CA LYS A 361 45.47 9.09 7.64
C LYS A 361 46.27 9.90 6.62
N ASN A 362 45.75 10.04 5.40
CA ASN A 362 46.41 10.80 4.33
C ASN A 362 45.98 12.28 4.32
N HIS A 363 45.31 12.76 5.38
CA HIS A 363 44.78 14.12 5.50
C HIS A 363 43.87 14.57 4.33
N GLN A 364 43.33 13.62 3.55
CA GLN A 364 42.47 13.88 2.42
C GLN A 364 41.00 13.86 2.83
N LYS A 365 40.25 14.90 2.46
CA LYS A 365 38.79 14.93 2.52
C LYS A 365 38.24 14.42 1.20
N VAL A 366 37.28 13.51 1.29
CA VAL A 366 36.48 13.04 0.15
C VAL A 366 35.04 13.44 0.39
N VAL A 367 34.45 14.12 -0.59
CA VAL A 367 33.03 14.49 -0.60
C VAL A 367 32.40 13.79 -1.79
N THR A 368 31.22 13.20 -1.58
CA THR A 368 30.47 12.52 -2.63
C THR A 368 29.18 13.27 -2.92
N ARG A 369 28.85 13.43 -4.20
CA ARG A 369 27.59 13.99 -4.68
C ARG A 369 27.00 13.05 -5.73
N HIS A 370 25.75 12.64 -5.57
CA HIS A 370 25.10 11.79 -6.58
C HIS A 370 24.83 12.60 -7.86
N ILE A 371 24.90 11.99 -9.04
CA ILE A 371 24.63 12.68 -10.33
C ILE A 371 23.22 13.29 -10.31
N TRP A 372 22.24 12.55 -9.78
CA TRP A 372 20.85 13.01 -9.62
C TRP A 372 20.58 13.79 -8.32
N LYS A 373 21.61 14.37 -7.69
CA LYS A 373 21.43 15.12 -6.44
C LYS A 373 20.56 16.37 -6.64
N ASP A 374 20.64 16.98 -7.81
CA ASP A 374 19.88 18.19 -8.15
C ASP A 374 18.37 17.94 -8.08
N TYR A 375 17.90 16.76 -8.49
CA TYR A 375 16.49 16.36 -8.35
C TYR A 375 16.03 16.28 -6.89
N LEU A 376 16.90 15.86 -5.97
CA LEU A 376 16.59 15.89 -4.54
C LEU A 376 16.58 17.30 -3.96
N GLU A 377 17.38 18.20 -4.53
CA GLU A 377 17.38 19.62 -4.16
C GLU A 377 16.12 20.30 -4.67
N GLN A 378 15.65 19.98 -5.88
CA GLN A 378 14.33 20.41 -6.38
C GLN A 378 13.20 19.92 -5.47
N CYS A 379 13.22 18.67 -5.00
CA CYS A 379 12.25 18.18 -4.00
C CYS A 379 12.28 19.00 -2.70
N GLU A 380 13.46 19.44 -2.27
CA GLU A 380 13.62 20.29 -1.09
C GLU A 380 13.06 21.70 -1.34
N ASP A 381 13.28 22.27 -2.51
CA ASP A 381 12.70 23.56 -2.92
C ASP A 381 11.17 23.46 -2.98
N ILE A 382 10.62 22.40 -3.58
CA ILE A 382 9.18 22.10 -3.59
C ILE A 382 8.62 22.09 -2.17
N ARG A 383 9.30 21.44 -1.22
CA ARG A 383 8.87 21.38 0.19
C ARG A 383 8.74 22.78 0.82
N HIS A 384 9.53 23.74 0.38
CA HIS A 384 9.51 25.12 0.84
C HIS A 384 8.48 26.01 0.12
N GLN A 385 7.89 25.54 -0.97
CA GLN A 385 6.79 26.24 -1.65
C GLN A 385 5.53 26.30 -0.78
N ARG A 386 4.72 27.35 -1.00
CA ARG A 386 3.48 27.58 -0.26
C ARG A 386 2.49 26.44 -0.50
N GLY A 387 1.92 25.87 0.56
CA GLY A 387 0.91 24.80 0.48
C GLY A 387 1.48 23.37 0.54
N MET A 388 2.76 23.17 0.22
CA MET A 388 3.34 21.81 0.13
C MET A 388 3.52 21.15 1.50
N LYS A 389 3.78 21.95 2.53
CA LYS A 389 3.87 21.45 3.91
C LYS A 389 2.50 21.04 4.46
N GLU A 390 1.44 21.75 4.11
CA GLU A 390 0.06 21.40 4.46
C GLU A 390 -0.36 20.13 3.71
N LEU A 391 -0.08 20.07 2.40
CA LEU A 391 -0.35 18.90 1.57
C LEU A 391 0.34 17.64 2.13
N TYR A 392 1.61 17.75 2.54
CA TYR A 392 2.32 16.64 3.18
C TYR A 392 1.66 16.17 4.49
N GLN A 393 1.07 17.08 5.28
CA GLN A 393 0.44 16.73 6.56
C GLN A 393 -0.83 15.90 6.39
N HIS A 394 -1.53 16.01 5.26
CA HIS A 394 -2.73 15.22 4.97
C HIS A 394 -2.48 13.70 5.02
N ARG A 395 -1.23 13.22 4.88
CA ARG A 395 -0.86 11.79 5.05
C ARG A 395 -1.41 11.17 6.33
N LYS A 396 -1.41 11.93 7.44
CA LYS A 396 -1.89 11.48 8.76
C LYS A 396 -3.40 11.21 8.77
N GLU A 397 -4.14 11.91 7.92
CA GLU A 397 -5.60 11.86 7.85
C GLU A 397 -6.08 10.91 6.74
N THR A 398 -5.23 10.64 5.75
CA THR A 398 -5.52 9.80 4.58
C THR A 398 -4.94 8.40 4.74
N ILE A 399 -3.71 8.16 4.27
CA ILE A 399 -3.12 6.82 4.15
C ILE A 399 -2.83 6.18 5.50
N GLU A 400 -2.38 6.97 6.50
CA GLU A 400 -2.14 6.45 7.85
C GLU A 400 -3.46 5.99 8.49
N ARG A 401 -4.55 6.72 8.26
CA ARG A 401 -5.89 6.35 8.71
C ARG A 401 -6.43 5.11 7.98
N LEU A 402 -6.20 5.01 6.68
CA LEU A 402 -6.54 3.82 5.88
C LEU A 402 -5.83 2.58 6.46
N PHE A 403 -4.52 2.67 6.71
CA PHE A 403 -3.76 1.60 7.34
C PHE A 403 -4.18 1.30 8.78
N GLY A 404 -4.48 2.33 9.59
CA GLY A 404 -5.02 2.16 10.92
C GLY A 404 -6.31 1.34 10.89
N THR A 405 -7.21 1.69 9.98
CA THR A 405 -8.49 1.01 9.79
C THR A 405 -8.29 -0.45 9.35
N ALA A 406 -7.46 -0.66 8.31
CA ALA A 406 -7.17 -2.00 7.79
C ALA A 406 -6.54 -2.92 8.85
N LYS A 407 -5.64 -2.37 9.68
CA LYS A 407 -4.95 -3.11 10.74
C LYS A 407 -5.87 -3.47 11.90
N GLU A 408 -6.62 -2.51 12.41
CA GLU A 408 -7.46 -2.70 13.60
C GLU A 408 -8.72 -3.51 13.31
N TYR A 409 -9.41 -3.20 12.21
CA TYR A 409 -10.75 -3.71 11.96
C TYR A 409 -10.83 -4.75 10.86
N HIS A 410 -9.77 -4.91 10.05
CA HIS A 410 -9.77 -5.81 8.88
C HIS A 410 -8.62 -6.82 8.89
N ASN A 411 -8.02 -7.09 10.06
CA ASN A 411 -7.02 -8.16 10.27
C ASN A 411 -5.75 -8.06 9.41
N LEU A 412 -5.31 -6.84 9.08
CA LEU A 412 -4.09 -6.62 8.29
C LEU A 412 -2.79 -6.59 9.13
N ARG A 413 -2.85 -6.70 10.47
CA ARG A 413 -1.63 -6.75 11.31
C ARG A 413 -0.82 -8.05 11.17
N TYR A 414 -1.51 -9.14 10.88
CA TYR A 414 -0.94 -10.49 10.80
C TYR A 414 -1.72 -11.29 9.76
N THR A 415 -1.00 -12.09 8.96
CA THR A 415 -1.62 -13.01 8.01
C THR A 415 -1.45 -14.46 8.43
N ARG A 416 -2.45 -15.27 8.10
CA ARG A 416 -2.38 -16.74 8.18
C ARG A 416 -2.12 -17.37 6.81
N GLU A 417 -2.28 -16.59 5.75
CA GLU A 417 -1.93 -16.97 4.39
C GLU A 417 -0.41 -16.95 4.21
N LYS A 418 0.07 -17.75 3.27
CA LYS A 418 1.50 -17.92 2.95
C LYS A 418 1.69 -17.77 1.45
N GLY A 419 2.79 -17.15 1.03
CA GLY A 419 3.06 -16.79 -0.36
C GLY A 419 2.57 -15.38 -0.72
N LYS A 420 3.31 -14.74 -1.63
CA LYS A 420 3.12 -13.38 -2.15
C LYS A 420 1.74 -13.23 -2.76
N SER A 421 1.37 -14.11 -3.69
CA SER A 421 0.07 -14.08 -4.40
C SER A 421 -1.12 -14.07 -3.43
N LYS A 422 -1.11 -14.90 -2.38
CA LYS A 422 -2.20 -14.88 -1.37
C LYS A 422 -2.20 -13.63 -0.52
N MET A 423 -1.02 -13.05 -0.29
CA MET A 423 -0.88 -11.80 0.45
C MET A 423 -1.37 -10.61 -0.39
N GLU A 424 -1.08 -10.58 -1.69
CA GLU A 424 -1.63 -9.62 -2.64
C GLU A 424 -3.15 -9.65 -2.62
N ASP A 425 -3.75 -10.83 -2.75
CA ASP A 425 -5.20 -10.99 -2.69
C ASP A 425 -5.78 -10.58 -1.34
N LYS A 426 -5.11 -10.91 -0.24
CA LYS A 426 -5.57 -10.45 1.08
C LYS A 426 -5.54 -8.92 1.20
N VAL A 427 -4.49 -8.25 0.70
CA VAL A 427 -4.40 -6.78 0.69
C VAL A 427 -5.48 -6.21 -0.22
N GLY A 428 -5.58 -6.71 -1.45
CA GLY A 428 -6.56 -6.28 -2.45
C GLY A 428 -7.99 -6.38 -1.95
N LEU A 429 -8.38 -7.54 -1.40
CA LEU A 429 -9.71 -7.73 -0.82
C LEU A 429 -9.96 -6.78 0.36
N THR A 430 -8.94 -6.50 1.18
CA THR A 430 -9.07 -5.56 2.30
C THR A 430 -9.29 -4.14 1.81
N LEU A 431 -8.53 -3.69 0.81
CA LEU A 431 -8.67 -2.36 0.23
C LEU A 431 -9.98 -2.21 -0.55
N ALA A 432 -10.38 -3.24 -1.31
CA ALA A 432 -11.66 -3.31 -1.99
C ALA A 432 -12.82 -3.20 -1.01
N CYS A 433 -12.76 -3.92 0.12
CA CYS A 433 -13.73 -3.85 1.20
C CYS A 433 -13.80 -2.44 1.81
N LEU A 434 -12.66 -1.78 2.04
CA LEU A 434 -12.62 -0.43 2.58
C LEU A 434 -13.25 0.60 1.61
N ASN A 435 -12.92 0.49 0.32
CA ASN A 435 -13.56 1.31 -0.72
C ASN A 435 -15.06 1.05 -0.75
N LEU A 436 -15.50 -0.22 -0.80
CA LEU A 436 -16.91 -0.56 -0.85
C LEU A 436 -17.69 -0.07 0.39
N LYS A 437 -17.15 -0.22 1.60
CA LYS A 437 -17.77 0.33 2.83
C LYS A 437 -17.94 1.85 2.73
N LYS A 438 -16.95 2.55 2.17
CA LYS A 438 -16.99 4.00 2.00
C LYS A 438 -17.97 4.42 0.91
N LEU A 439 -18.05 3.67 -0.21
CA LEU A 439 -18.98 3.88 -1.30
C LEU A 439 -20.42 3.71 -0.84
N VAL A 440 -20.73 2.58 -0.18
CA VAL A 440 -22.04 2.29 0.39
C VAL A 440 -22.50 3.42 1.30
N LYS A 441 -21.63 3.88 2.19
CA LYS A 441 -21.91 5.02 3.07
C LYS A 441 -22.22 6.31 2.30
N ARG A 442 -21.45 6.62 1.25
CA ARG A 442 -21.66 7.82 0.43
C ARG A 442 -22.99 7.76 -0.31
N MET A 443 -23.39 6.58 -0.77
CA MET A 443 -24.64 6.38 -1.50
C MET A 443 -25.87 6.32 -0.59
N ALA A 444 -25.74 5.74 0.61
CA ALA A 444 -26.82 5.66 1.59
C ALA A 444 -27.12 7.02 2.29
N GLY A 445 -26.29 8.04 2.09
CA GLY A 445 -26.55 9.39 2.61
C GLY A 445 -26.31 9.60 4.11
N GLU A 446 -25.68 8.65 4.82
CA GLU A 446 -25.49 8.73 6.28
C GLU A 446 -24.04 8.96 6.76
N PRO A 447 -23.82 9.79 7.81
CA PRO A 447 -22.50 10.00 8.42
C PRO A 447 -22.13 8.90 9.45
N PHE A 448 -21.38 7.88 9.03
CA PHE A 448 -20.68 6.93 9.93
C PHE A 448 -19.62 7.62 10.81
N TYR A 449 -19.77 7.50 12.13
CA TYR A 449 -18.70 7.61 13.12
C TYR A 449 -18.13 6.22 13.41
N PHE A 450 -16.81 6.10 13.43
CA PHE A 450 -16.13 4.89 13.88
C PHE A 450 -16.32 4.75 15.39
N VAL A 451 -17.38 4.11 15.86
CA VAL A 451 -17.50 3.68 17.26
C VAL A 451 -18.01 2.25 17.34
N GLN A 452 -17.17 1.43 17.95
CA GLN A 452 -17.41 0.07 18.41
C GLN A 452 -18.54 0.07 19.44
N MET A 453 -19.73 -0.45 19.10
CA MET A 453 -20.77 -0.70 20.11
C MET A 453 -20.59 -2.09 20.72
N ARG A 454 -19.85 -2.13 21.82
CA ARG A 454 -20.16 -3.02 22.94
C ARG A 454 -20.27 -2.14 24.19
N TRP A 455 -21.34 -2.38 24.95
CA TRP A 455 -21.73 -1.87 26.28
C TRP A 455 -22.88 -0.84 26.34
N PHE A 456 -23.99 -1.35 26.88
CA PHE A 456 -25.07 -0.62 27.55
C PHE A 456 -24.54 0.49 28.48
N LYS A 457 -25.15 1.68 28.42
CA LYS A 457 -25.60 2.43 29.61
C LYS A 457 -26.59 3.54 29.19
N HIS A 458 -27.63 3.68 30.03
CA HIS A 458 -28.72 4.67 29.98
C HIS A 458 -28.24 6.12 29.89
N GLY A 459 -29.08 6.97 29.30
CA GLY A 459 -29.10 8.42 29.57
C GLY A 459 -29.73 9.24 28.45
N ASN A 460 -30.94 9.74 28.69
CA ASN A 460 -31.70 10.66 27.83
C ASN A 460 -30.88 11.90 27.41
N SER A 461 -30.96 12.30 26.14
CA SER A 461 -31.22 13.69 25.74
C SER A 461 -31.36 13.83 24.21
N HIS A 462 -32.46 14.47 23.81
CA HIS A 462 -32.80 14.87 22.46
C HIS A 462 -31.80 15.87 21.87
N PHE A 463 -31.44 15.72 20.59
CA PHE A 463 -31.18 16.86 19.70
C PHE A 463 -31.61 16.56 18.26
N TYR A 464 -32.47 17.43 17.73
CA TYR A 464 -33.02 17.41 16.37
C TYR A 464 -31.98 17.93 15.35
N LEU A 465 -31.77 17.22 14.24
CA LEU A 465 -31.15 17.77 13.03
C LEU A 465 -32.18 17.75 11.89
N LYS A 466 -32.51 18.94 11.40
CA LYS A 466 -33.39 19.20 10.26
C LYS A 466 -32.82 18.56 8.99
N THR A 467 -33.57 17.63 8.41
CA THR A 467 -33.39 17.11 7.06
C THR A 467 -33.74 18.18 6.01
N LEU A 468 -32.79 18.53 5.15
CA LEU A 468 -33.05 19.23 3.89
C LEU A 468 -33.40 18.18 2.84
N LYS A 469 -34.64 18.25 2.32
CA LYS A 469 -35.19 17.41 1.25
C LYS A 469 -34.34 17.53 -0.01
N LYS A 470 -33.89 16.40 -0.56
CA LYS A 470 -33.35 16.30 -1.92
C LYS A 470 -34.50 16.03 -2.89
N THR A 471 -34.61 16.87 -3.91
CA THR A 471 -35.57 16.78 -5.01
C THR A 471 -35.24 15.62 -5.95
N ASN A 472 -36.28 14.89 -6.37
CA ASN A 472 -36.30 13.88 -7.41
C ASN A 472 -35.71 14.40 -8.74
N THR A 473 -34.83 13.64 -9.36
CA THR A 473 -34.69 13.58 -10.83
C THR A 473 -34.36 12.15 -11.24
N LYS A 474 -35.39 11.45 -11.74
CA LYS A 474 -35.24 10.34 -12.68
C LYS A 474 -34.78 10.93 -14.01
N SER A 475 -33.69 10.43 -14.56
CA SER A 475 -33.45 10.43 -16.00
C SER A 475 -32.66 9.18 -16.37
N MET A 476 -33.40 8.17 -16.83
CA MET A 476 -32.88 7.10 -17.68
C MET A 476 -32.21 7.73 -18.90
N PHE A 477 -30.94 7.40 -19.15
CA PHE A 477 -30.39 7.52 -20.50
C PHE A 477 -30.33 6.11 -21.10
N VAL A 478 -31.26 5.89 -22.03
CA VAL A 478 -31.27 4.76 -22.97
C VAL A 478 -30.20 5.06 -24.03
N PHE A 479 -29.16 4.24 -24.12
CA PHE A 479 -28.29 4.24 -25.29
C PHE A 479 -28.99 3.48 -26.42
N ASN A 480 -29.43 4.22 -27.44
CA ASN A 480 -29.87 3.67 -28.70
C ASN A 480 -28.64 3.31 -29.53
N LEU A 481 -28.42 2.03 -29.78
CA LEU A 481 -27.50 1.52 -30.79
C LEU A 481 -28.16 1.63 -32.16
N ASN A 482 -27.55 2.39 -33.08
CA ASN A 482 -27.71 2.28 -34.52
C ASN A 482 -26.60 3.09 -35.21
N HIS A 483 -25.49 2.46 -35.58
CA HIS A 483 -25.21 1.97 -36.93
C HIS A 483 -23.84 1.28 -37.00
#